data_AF-A0A8T7HER6-F1
#
_entry.id   AF-A0A8T7HER6-F1
#
_cell.length_a   1.000
_cell.length_b   1.000
_cell.length_c   1.000
_cell.angle_alpha   90.00
_cell.angle_beta   90.00
_cell.angle_gamma   90.00
#
_symmetry.space_group_name_H-M   'P 1'
#
loop_
_entity.id
_entity.type
_entity.pdbx_description
1 polymer ?
#
loop_
_entity_poly.entity_id
_entity_poly.type
_entity_poly.pdbx_seq_one_letter_code
_entity_poly.pdbx_strand_id
1 'polypeptide(L)'
;MQRRDMFLSALFIWLRQAIKALAALFVFATLLPLALGLALGIPTAQVFGLISSTIVLQANAAFVGVGMGMHPAAVLMIMTLVEVGTVLAILFVCDAFAIQSARVRDMLRRTEEKMQRVPYLAKYGAITLIILPAMPVVGLYSSAVIGWILRWDRGLSLLFITIGWVAVTVFLILVALGFVRVLA
;
A
#
# COMPACT_ATOMS: atom_id res chain seq x y z
N MET A 1 18.19 -33.76 -14.91
CA MET A 1 18.76 -32.93 -13.82
C MET A 1 18.33 -31.46 -13.92
N GLN A 2 18.52 -30.81 -15.07
CA GLN A 2 18.23 -29.38 -15.32
C GLN A 2 16.84 -28.85 -14.93
N ARG A 3 15.79 -29.70 -14.94
CA ARG A 3 14.41 -29.29 -14.57
C ARG A 3 14.19 -29.15 -13.05
N ARG A 4 14.97 -29.88 -12.23
CA ARG A 4 14.82 -29.90 -10.77
C ARG A 4 15.49 -28.68 -10.13
N ASP A 5 16.66 -28.29 -10.66
CA ASP A 5 17.43 -27.14 -10.20
C ASP A 5 16.72 -25.81 -10.54
N MET A 6 16.06 -25.74 -11.69
CA MET A 6 15.24 -24.58 -12.10
C MET A 6 13.99 -24.40 -11.22
N PHE A 7 13.38 -25.51 -10.77
CA PHE A 7 12.22 -25.49 -9.88
C PHE A 7 12.60 -25.08 -8.46
N LEU A 8 13.72 -25.58 -7.94
CA LEU A 8 14.27 -25.19 -6.64
C LEU A 8 14.68 -23.71 -6.62
N SER A 9 15.25 -23.20 -7.71
CA SER A 9 15.61 -21.79 -7.85
C SER A 9 14.39 -20.88 -7.84
N ALA A 10 13.34 -21.25 -8.59
CA ALA A 10 12.07 -20.51 -8.60
C ALA A 10 11.39 -20.53 -7.21
N LEU A 11 11.40 -21.67 -6.53
CA LEU A 11 10.88 -21.82 -5.17
C LEU A 11 11.63 -20.92 -4.17
N PHE A 12 12.96 -20.88 -4.23
CA PHE A 12 13.78 -20.02 -3.36
C PHE A 12 13.54 -18.52 -3.61
N ILE A 13 13.37 -18.12 -4.87
CA ILE A 13 13.08 -16.73 -5.23
C ILE A 13 11.68 -16.35 -4.76
N TRP A 14 10.70 -17.23 -4.95
CA TRP A 14 9.34 -17.04 -4.44
C TRP A 14 9.32 -16.91 -2.91
N LEU A 15 10.01 -17.81 -2.21
CA LEU A 15 10.13 -17.78 -0.76
C LEU A 15 10.79 -16.48 -0.28
N ARG A 16 11.85 -16.01 -0.96
CA ARG A 16 12.47 -14.71 -0.65
C ARG A 16 11.49 -13.55 -0.82
N GLN A 17 10.66 -13.55 -1.86
CA GLN A 17 9.67 -12.49 -2.06
C GLN A 17 8.53 -12.56 -1.04
N ALA A 18 8.07 -13.76 -0.69
CA ALA A 18 7.09 -13.97 0.37
C ALA A 18 7.63 -13.50 1.73
N ILE A 19 8.90 -13.81 2.04
CA ILE A 19 9.58 -13.32 3.25
C ILE A 19 9.68 -11.80 3.23
N LYS A 20 10.02 -11.17 2.10
CA LYS A 20 10.05 -9.70 1.99
C LYS A 20 8.67 -9.07 2.17
N ALA A 21 7.63 -9.64 1.59
CA ALA A 21 6.26 -9.19 1.77
C ALA A 21 5.83 -9.30 3.24
N LEU A 22 6.12 -10.44 3.87
CA LEU A 22 5.80 -10.68 5.28
C LEU A 22 6.60 -9.75 6.19
N ALA A 23 7.89 -9.53 5.91
CA ALA A 23 8.73 -8.61 6.64
C ALA A 23 8.25 -7.15 6.48
N ALA A 24 7.83 -6.75 5.27
CA ALA A 24 7.27 -5.42 5.05
C ALA A 24 5.97 -5.21 5.83
N LEU A 25 5.04 -6.17 5.78
CA LEU A 25 3.82 -6.13 6.59
C LEU A 25 4.14 -6.09 8.09
N PHE A 26 5.01 -6.98 8.55
CA PHE A 26 5.34 -7.08 9.97
C PHE A 26 6.02 -5.81 10.47
N VAL A 27 6.99 -5.26 9.74
CA VAL A 27 7.73 -4.06 10.15
C VAL A 27 6.87 -2.81 10.01
N PHE A 28 6.34 -2.54 8.81
CA PHE A 28 5.66 -1.27 8.53
C PHE A 28 4.20 -1.25 8.96
N ALA A 29 3.46 -2.35 8.83
CA ALA A 29 2.05 -2.39 9.22
C ALA A 29 1.80 -2.84 10.66
N THR A 30 2.82 -3.31 11.38
CA THR A 30 2.65 -3.77 12.78
C THR A 30 3.68 -3.16 13.73
N LEU A 31 4.97 -3.43 13.52
CA LEU A 31 6.03 -3.13 14.48
C LEU A 31 6.25 -1.62 14.64
N LEU A 32 6.33 -0.88 13.54
CA LEU A 32 6.47 0.58 13.54
C LEU A 32 5.22 1.29 14.10
N PRO A 33 3.98 0.97 13.67
CA PRO A 33 2.76 1.50 14.28
C PRO A 33 2.69 1.27 15.80
N LEU A 34 3.06 0.08 16.27
CA LEU A 34 3.06 -0.25 17.70
C LEU A 34 4.14 0.53 18.45
N ALA A 35 5.36 0.61 17.91
CA ALA A 35 6.43 1.38 18.52
C ALA A 35 6.06 2.87 18.61
N LEU A 36 5.45 3.42 17.56
CA LEU A 36 4.96 4.80 17.53
C LEU A 36 3.81 5.02 18.50
N GLY A 37 2.85 4.08 18.57
CA GLY A 37 1.76 4.12 19.54
C GLY A 37 2.26 4.11 20.98
N LEU A 38 3.22 3.24 21.30
CA LEU A 38 3.86 3.17 22.62
C LEU A 38 4.61 4.45 22.96
N ALA A 39 5.37 5.01 22.00
CA ALA A 39 6.10 6.27 22.20
C ALA A 39 5.18 7.47 22.44
N LEU A 40 3.97 7.44 21.88
CA LEU A 40 2.95 8.47 22.06
C LEU A 40 1.99 8.20 23.24
N GLY A 41 2.21 7.11 23.99
CA GLY A 41 1.35 6.74 25.13
C GLY A 41 -0.05 6.24 24.73
N ILE A 42 -0.24 5.84 23.47
CA ILE A 42 -1.53 5.36 22.95
C ILE A 42 -1.72 3.90 23.38
N PRO A 43 -2.89 3.53 23.93
CA PRO A 43 -3.18 2.14 24.28
C PRO A 43 -2.98 1.19 23.09
N THR A 44 -2.28 0.08 23.30
CA THR A 44 -1.97 -0.90 22.24
C THR A 44 -3.22 -1.43 21.56
N ALA A 45 -4.32 -1.60 22.31
CA ALA A 45 -5.61 -2.00 21.77
C ALA A 45 -6.16 -1.00 20.73
N GLN A 46 -5.99 0.31 20.94
CA GLN A 46 -6.40 1.33 19.98
C GLN A 46 -5.52 1.29 18.72
N VAL A 47 -4.21 1.06 18.87
CA VAL A 47 -3.29 0.93 17.73
C VAL A 47 -3.66 -0.27 16.88
N PHE A 48 -3.89 -1.44 17.48
CA PHE A 48 -4.35 -2.63 16.75
C PHE A 48 -5.72 -2.42 16.11
N GLY A 49 -6.65 -1.76 16.80
CA GLY A 49 -7.96 -1.39 16.26
C GLY A 49 -7.84 -0.46 15.04
N LEU A 50 -6.92 0.49 15.08
CA LEU A 50 -6.65 1.38 13.94
C LEU A 50 -5.98 0.62 12.79
N ILE A 51 -5.02 -0.26 13.05
CA ILE A 51 -4.37 -1.10 12.02
C ILE A 51 -5.43 -1.96 11.32
N SER A 52 -6.24 -2.72 12.08
CA SER A 52 -7.27 -3.59 11.51
C SER A 52 -8.31 -2.78 10.73
N SER A 53 -8.72 -1.63 11.26
CA SER A 53 -9.65 -0.74 10.56
C SER A 53 -9.04 -0.18 9.28
N THR A 54 -7.75 0.15 9.26
CA THR A 54 -7.06 0.65 8.06
C THR A 54 -7.01 -0.40 6.96
N ILE A 55 -6.84 -1.68 7.31
CA ILE A 55 -6.85 -2.77 6.34
C ILE A 55 -8.25 -3.00 5.76
N VAL A 56 -9.30 -2.86 6.57
CA VAL A 56 -10.68 -3.16 6.13
C VAL A 56 -11.34 -1.95 5.47
N LEU A 57 -11.24 -0.79 6.11
CA LEU A 57 -11.96 0.45 5.76
C LEU A 57 -11.09 1.42 4.95
N GLN A 58 -9.80 1.11 4.76
CA GLN A 58 -8.85 1.97 4.05
C GLN A 58 -8.85 3.39 4.65
N ALA A 59 -8.95 4.44 3.82
CA ALA A 59 -8.91 5.82 4.28
C ALA A 59 -10.06 6.16 5.26
N ASN A 60 -11.17 5.42 5.23
CA ASN A 60 -12.28 5.61 6.17
C ASN A 60 -11.93 5.21 7.61
N ALA A 61 -10.84 4.48 7.82
CA ALA A 61 -10.35 4.20 9.17
C ALA A 61 -9.95 5.47 9.94
N ALA A 62 -9.77 6.60 9.24
CA ALA A 62 -9.61 7.91 9.85
C ALA A 62 -10.75 8.24 10.82
N PHE A 63 -11.99 7.89 10.48
CA PHE A 63 -13.16 8.09 11.36
C PHE A 63 -13.05 7.25 12.63
N VAL A 64 -12.54 6.03 12.52
CA VAL A 64 -12.34 5.14 13.67
C VAL A 64 -11.24 5.69 14.58
N GLY A 65 -10.10 6.10 14.02
CA GLY A 65 -9.00 6.66 14.79
C GLY A 65 -9.39 7.95 15.53
N VAL A 66 -10.06 8.87 14.84
CA VAL A 66 -10.56 10.11 15.46
C VAL A 66 -11.67 9.79 16.47
N GLY A 67 -12.57 8.86 16.17
CA GLY A 67 -13.64 8.42 17.08
C GLY A 67 -13.14 7.72 18.34
N MET A 68 -11.95 7.10 18.31
CA MET A 68 -11.26 6.56 19.48
C MET A 68 -10.60 7.64 20.35
N GLY A 69 -10.70 8.92 19.96
CA GLY A 69 -10.08 10.05 20.65
C GLY A 69 -8.57 10.18 20.40
N MET A 70 -8.03 9.49 19.39
CA MET A 70 -6.61 9.57 19.07
C MET A 70 -6.26 10.93 18.44
N HIS A 71 -5.05 11.41 18.74
CA HIS A 71 -4.57 12.66 18.13
C HIS A 71 -4.54 12.54 16.59
N PRO A 72 -5.09 13.50 15.82
CA PRO A 72 -5.18 13.41 14.35
C PRO A 72 -3.85 13.12 13.65
N ALA A 73 -2.76 13.72 14.11
CA ALA A 73 -1.43 13.45 13.56
C ALA A 73 -0.96 12.01 13.81
N ALA A 74 -1.31 11.42 14.96
CA ALA A 74 -0.98 10.04 15.26
C ALA A 74 -1.78 9.06 14.40
N VAL A 75 -3.07 9.35 14.19
CA VAL A 75 -3.93 8.59 13.27
C VAL A 75 -3.34 8.58 11.87
N LEU A 76 -2.99 9.76 11.34
CA LEU A 76 -2.38 9.89 10.02
C LEU A 76 -1.07 9.08 9.92
N MET A 77 -0.16 9.24 10.89
CA MET A 77 1.13 8.54 10.87
C MET A 77 0.96 7.01 10.92
N ILE A 78 0.11 6.50 11.80
CA ILE A 78 -0.15 5.06 11.92
C ILE A 78 -0.77 4.51 10.64
N MET A 79 -1.78 5.20 10.11
CA MET A 79 -2.45 4.79 8.86
C MET A 79 -1.49 4.79 7.67
N THR A 80 -0.61 5.80 7.56
CA THR A 80 0.40 5.86 6.50
C THR A 80 1.45 4.75 6.62
N LEU A 81 1.88 4.40 7.83
CA LEU A 81 2.80 3.27 8.03
C LEU A 81 2.17 1.94 7.57
N VAL A 82 0.90 1.71 7.92
CA VAL A 82 0.13 0.55 7.47
C VAL A 82 -0.05 0.54 5.96
N GLU A 83 -0.33 1.70 5.36
CA GLU A 83 -0.45 1.88 3.91
C GLU A 83 0.84 1.46 3.18
N VAL A 84 1.97 2.06 3.55
CA VAL A 84 3.27 1.78 2.95
C VAL A 84 3.62 0.29 3.09
N GLY A 85 3.42 -0.29 4.27
CA GLY A 85 3.64 -1.73 4.50
C GLY A 85 2.79 -2.62 3.60
N THR A 86 1.52 -2.25 3.42
CA THR A 86 0.56 -3.00 2.60
C THR A 86 0.89 -2.87 1.10
N VAL A 87 1.18 -1.67 0.61
CA VAL A 87 1.57 -1.44 -0.80
C VAL A 87 2.85 -2.19 -1.13
N LEU A 88 3.86 -2.14 -0.27
CA LEU A 88 5.09 -2.90 -0.46
C LEU A 88 4.83 -4.41 -0.52
N ALA A 89 3.99 -4.94 0.37
CA ALA A 89 3.64 -6.34 0.36
C ALA A 89 2.90 -6.76 -0.92
N ILE A 90 1.98 -5.94 -1.41
CA ILE A 90 1.30 -6.17 -2.70
C ILE A 90 2.33 -6.22 -3.83
N LEU A 91 3.25 -5.27 -3.90
CA LEU A 91 4.30 -5.24 -4.94
C LEU A 91 5.19 -6.49 -4.90
N PHE A 92 5.60 -6.95 -3.71
CA PHE A 92 6.40 -8.16 -3.56
C PHE A 92 5.62 -9.43 -3.95
N VAL A 93 4.33 -9.50 -3.64
CA VAL A 93 3.45 -10.60 -4.06
C VAL A 93 3.26 -10.60 -5.57
N CYS A 94 3.01 -9.45 -6.19
CA CYS A 94 2.91 -9.33 -7.65
C CYS A 94 4.21 -9.77 -8.33
N ASP A 95 5.37 -9.35 -7.83
CA ASP A 95 6.67 -9.81 -8.32
C ASP A 95 6.83 -11.34 -8.25
N ALA A 96 6.41 -11.95 -7.15
CA ALA A 96 6.43 -13.40 -7.01
C ALA A 96 5.58 -14.07 -8.10
N PHE A 97 4.41 -13.52 -8.43
CA PHE A 97 3.56 -14.02 -9.51
C PHE A 97 4.19 -13.85 -10.91
N ALA A 98 4.87 -12.73 -11.19
CA ALA A 98 5.57 -12.54 -12.46
C ALA A 98 6.71 -13.54 -12.69
N ILE A 99 7.36 -13.97 -11.61
CA ILE A 99 8.46 -14.95 -11.68
C ILE A 99 7.90 -16.36 -11.93
N GLN A 100 6.77 -16.69 -11.31
CA GLN A 100 6.17 -18.03 -11.40
C GLN A 100 5.41 -18.26 -12.71
N SER A 101 4.77 -17.23 -13.27
CA SER A 101 3.89 -17.37 -14.44
C SER A 101 4.52 -16.76 -15.70
N ALA A 102 4.92 -17.63 -16.64
CA ALA A 102 5.38 -17.21 -17.96
C ALA A 102 4.33 -16.36 -18.69
N ARG A 103 3.03 -16.62 -18.46
CA ARG A 103 1.92 -15.84 -19.05
C ARG A 103 1.87 -14.42 -18.49
N VAL A 104 2.08 -14.24 -17.18
CA VAL A 104 2.13 -12.92 -16.55
C VAL A 104 3.38 -12.18 -17.00
N ARG A 105 4.52 -12.86 -17.08
CA ARG A 105 5.77 -12.27 -17.58
C ARG A 105 5.66 -11.78 -19.02
N ASP A 106 5.08 -12.59 -19.91
CA ASP A 106 4.84 -12.20 -21.30
C ASP A 106 3.82 -11.07 -21.42
N MET A 107 2.78 -11.07 -20.59
CA MET A 107 1.82 -9.96 -20.51
C MET A 107 2.54 -8.66 -20.12
N LEU A 108 3.34 -8.67 -19.05
CA LEU A 108 4.11 -7.51 -18.61
C LEU A 108 5.08 -7.02 -19.68
N ARG A 109 5.76 -7.94 -20.39
CA ARG A 109 6.66 -7.58 -21.48
C ARG A 109 5.93 -6.89 -22.64
N ARG A 110 4.76 -7.42 -23.04
CA ARG A 110 3.91 -6.78 -24.06
C ARG A 110 3.40 -5.42 -23.60
N THR A 111 3.05 -5.27 -22.33
CA THR A 111 2.63 -3.98 -21.76
C THR A 111 3.78 -2.98 -21.78
N GLU A 112 4.99 -3.40 -21.42
CA GLU A 112 6.22 -2.59 -21.47
C GLU A 112 6.56 -2.14 -22.90
N GLU A 113 6.48 -3.06 -23.88
CA GLU A 113 6.68 -2.76 -25.30
C GLU A 113 5.65 -1.73 -25.82
N LYS A 114 4.39 -1.83 -25.39
CA LYS A 114 3.35 -0.84 -25.71
C LYS A 114 3.59 0.49 -24.99
N MET A 115 4.05 0.43 -23.74
CA MET A 115 4.36 1.60 -22.91
C MET A 115 5.50 2.43 -23.48
N GLN A 116 6.54 1.79 -24.03
CA GLN A 116 7.65 2.46 -24.72
C GLN A 116 7.19 3.24 -25.97
N ARG A 117 6.10 2.81 -26.63
CA ARG A 117 5.52 3.53 -27.76
C ARG A 117 4.74 4.78 -27.34
N VAL A 118 4.43 4.94 -26.06
CA VAL A 118 3.66 6.08 -25.52
C VAL A 118 4.44 6.74 -24.38
N PRO A 119 5.51 7.51 -24.69
CA PRO A 119 6.42 8.08 -23.68
C PRO A 119 5.73 9.02 -22.70
N TYR A 120 4.63 9.66 -23.10
CA TYR A 120 3.81 10.49 -22.22
C TYR A 120 3.12 9.67 -21.13
N LEU A 121 2.54 8.51 -21.43
CA LEU A 121 1.97 7.63 -20.41
C LEU A 121 3.06 7.03 -19.51
N ALA A 122 4.28 6.84 -20.03
CA ALA A 122 5.37 6.26 -19.24
C ALA A 122 5.90 7.26 -18.20
N LYS A 123 5.92 8.55 -18.56
CA LYS A 123 6.44 9.63 -17.72
C LYS A 123 5.39 10.26 -16.80
N TYR A 124 4.15 10.42 -17.27
CA TYR A 124 3.05 11.05 -16.53
C TYR A 124 2.05 10.05 -15.95
N GLY A 125 2.10 8.78 -16.36
CA GLY A 125 1.17 7.76 -15.88
C GLY A 125 1.23 7.58 -14.36
N ALA A 126 2.42 7.61 -13.77
CA ALA A 126 2.58 7.51 -12.31
C ALA A 126 1.86 8.64 -11.54
N ILE A 127 1.63 9.81 -12.15
CA ILE A 127 0.87 10.91 -11.53
C ILE A 127 -0.61 10.56 -11.38
N THR A 128 -1.15 9.72 -12.27
CA THR A 128 -2.54 9.27 -12.16
C THR A 128 -2.78 8.47 -10.87
N LEU A 129 -1.74 7.84 -10.32
CA LEU A 129 -1.78 7.13 -9.02
C LEU A 129 -2.02 8.04 -7.82
N ILE A 130 -1.94 9.37 -7.96
CA ILE A 130 -2.35 10.29 -6.89
C ILE A 130 -3.88 10.28 -6.74
N ILE A 131 -4.60 10.15 -7.86
CA ILE A 131 -6.07 10.28 -7.91
C ILE A 131 -6.74 8.94 -7.61
N LEU A 132 -6.12 7.82 -7.99
CA LEU A 132 -6.73 6.50 -7.81
C LEU A 132 -7.03 6.13 -6.34
N PRO A 133 -6.17 6.42 -5.35
CA PRO A 133 -6.48 6.18 -3.94
C PRO A 133 -7.69 6.96 -3.44
N ALA A 134 -8.05 8.07 -4.08
CA ALA A 134 -9.25 8.85 -3.76
C ALA A 134 -10.54 8.22 -4.30
N MET A 135 -10.44 7.27 -5.24
CA MET A 135 -11.60 6.59 -5.82
C MET A 135 -12.10 5.48 -4.90
N PRO A 136 -13.36 5.54 -4.41
CA PRO A 136 -13.89 4.56 -3.44
C PRO A 136 -13.88 3.12 -3.94
N VAL A 137 -14.01 2.91 -5.26
CA VAL A 137 -14.16 1.59 -5.89
C VAL A 137 -12.82 0.98 -6.30
N VAL A 138 -11.85 1.81 -6.69
CA VAL A 138 -10.54 1.35 -7.18
C VAL A 138 -9.57 1.21 -6.01
N GLY A 139 -9.60 2.14 -5.05
CA GLY A 139 -8.89 2.04 -3.78
C GLY A 139 -7.36 1.99 -3.88
N LEU A 140 -6.74 1.98 -2.70
CA LEU A 140 -5.28 1.93 -2.54
C LEU A 140 -4.67 0.68 -3.20
N TYR A 141 -5.31 -0.48 -3.01
CA TYR A 141 -4.77 -1.77 -3.43
C TYR A 141 -4.69 -1.90 -4.95
N SER A 142 -5.73 -1.47 -5.68
CA SER A 142 -5.70 -1.54 -7.14
C SER A 142 -4.69 -0.56 -7.73
N SER A 143 -4.44 0.57 -7.08
CA SER A 143 -3.42 1.55 -7.49
C SER A 143 -2.03 0.90 -7.54
N ALA A 144 -1.67 0.14 -6.50
CA ALA A 144 -0.41 -0.59 -6.45
C ALA A 144 -0.31 -1.66 -7.55
N VAL A 145 -1.40 -2.40 -7.80
CA VAL A 145 -1.45 -3.42 -8.85
C VAL A 145 -1.36 -2.80 -10.25
N ILE A 146 -2.07 -1.70 -10.50
CA ILE A 146 -2.07 -1.00 -11.80
C ILE A 146 -0.68 -0.42 -12.09
N GLY A 147 -0.06 0.25 -11.12
CA GLY A 147 1.31 0.76 -11.26
C GLY A 147 2.31 -0.37 -11.56
N TRP A 148 2.11 -1.53 -10.96
CA TRP A 148 2.91 -2.72 -11.22
C TRP A 148 2.66 -3.33 -12.62
N ILE A 149 1.41 -3.47 -13.06
CA ILE A 149 1.04 -4.00 -14.38
C ILE A 149 1.62 -3.11 -15.50
N LEU A 150 1.56 -1.79 -15.31
CA LEU A 150 2.06 -0.81 -16.26
C LEU A 150 3.60 -0.63 -16.19
N ARG A 151 4.27 -1.35 -15.28
CA ARG A 151 5.72 -1.28 -15.05
C ARG A 151 6.23 0.14 -14.82
N TRP A 152 5.48 0.95 -14.08
CA TRP A 152 5.99 2.24 -13.65
C TRP A 152 7.08 2.06 -12.58
N ASP A 153 7.92 3.09 -12.44
CA ASP A 153 8.96 3.09 -11.41
C ASP A 153 8.32 2.89 -10.03
N ARG A 154 8.85 1.93 -9.26
CA ARG A 154 8.26 1.49 -8.00
C ARG A 154 8.35 2.57 -6.93
N GLY A 155 9.45 3.32 -6.92
CA GLY A 155 9.66 4.40 -5.96
C GLY A 155 8.70 5.55 -6.24
N LEU A 156 8.58 5.96 -7.50
CA LEU A 156 7.63 7.00 -7.91
C LEU A 156 6.19 6.56 -7.69
N SER A 157 5.84 5.31 -8.02
CA SER A 157 4.48 4.79 -7.82
C SER A 157 4.11 4.79 -6.34
N LEU A 158 5.01 4.34 -5.46
CA LEU A 158 4.79 4.37 -4.02
C LEU A 158 4.64 5.81 -3.51
N LEU A 159 5.53 6.72 -3.91
CA LEU A 159 5.43 8.13 -3.53
C LEU A 159 4.10 8.76 -3.95
N PHE A 160 3.66 8.55 -5.19
CA PHE A 160 2.41 9.13 -5.69
C PHE A 160 1.17 8.52 -5.01
N ILE A 161 1.17 7.20 -4.75
CA ILE A 161 0.11 6.53 -3.99
C ILE A 161 0.05 7.09 -2.57
N THR A 162 1.19 7.20 -1.88
CA THR A 162 1.25 7.72 -0.52
C THR A 162 0.83 9.20 -0.45
N ILE A 163 1.19 10.03 -1.44
CA ILE A 163 0.72 11.42 -1.53
C ILE A 163 -0.81 11.47 -1.66
N GLY A 164 -1.37 10.69 -2.58
CA GLY A 164 -2.83 10.58 -2.77
C GLY A 164 -3.53 10.12 -1.49
N TRP A 165 -2.97 9.09 -0.84
CA TRP A 165 -3.46 8.56 0.42
C TRP A 165 -3.45 9.59 1.55
N VAL A 166 -2.34 10.30 1.73
CA VAL A 166 -2.21 11.34 2.76
C VAL A 166 -3.23 12.45 2.52
N ALA A 167 -3.39 12.91 1.27
CA ALA A 167 -4.38 13.94 0.94
C ALA A 167 -5.81 13.51 1.30
N VAL A 168 -6.21 12.29 0.93
CA VAL A 168 -7.54 11.73 1.25
C VAL A 168 -7.71 11.54 2.74
N THR A 169 -6.71 10.99 3.43
CA THR A 169 -6.77 10.73 4.87
C THR A 169 -6.85 12.03 5.66
N VAL A 170 -6.07 13.05 5.30
CA VAL A 170 -6.14 14.39 5.90
C VAL A 170 -7.52 15.00 5.69
N PHE A 171 -8.07 14.91 4.48
CA PHE A 171 -9.43 15.39 4.19
C PHE A 171 -10.46 14.68 5.08
N LEU A 172 -10.41 13.36 5.20
CA LEU A 172 -11.34 12.60 6.04
C LEU A 172 -11.15 12.87 7.53
N ILE A 173 -9.93 13.08 8.00
CA ILE A 173 -9.64 13.51 9.38
C ILE A 173 -10.27 14.88 9.64
N LEU A 174 -10.13 15.85 8.72
CA LEU A 174 -10.75 17.17 8.86
C LEU A 174 -12.27 17.08 8.89
N VAL A 175 -12.86 16.24 8.04
CA VAL A 175 -14.30 15.95 8.05
C VAL A 175 -14.72 15.31 9.37
N ALA A 176 -13.95 14.34 9.88
CA ALA A 176 -14.21 13.67 11.15
C ALA A 176 -14.13 14.66 12.33
N LEU A 177 -13.16 15.57 12.34
CA LEU A 177 -13.04 16.62 13.36
C LEU A 177 -14.22 17.60 13.31
N GLY A 178 -14.67 17.98 12.11
CA GLY A 178 -15.88 18.78 11.92
C GLY A 178 -17.13 18.06 12.41
N PHE A 179 -17.25 16.76 12.12
CA PHE A 179 -18.35 15.91 12.56
C PHE A 179 -18.36 15.72 14.09
N VAL A 180 -17.20 15.50 14.70
CA VAL A 180 -17.06 15.41 16.17
C VAL A 180 -17.48 16.72 16.85
N ARG A 181 -17.17 17.88 16.26
CA ARG A 181 -17.62 19.18 16.80
C ARG A 181 -19.12 19.43 16.68
N VAL A 182 -19.82 18.74 15.79
CA VAL A 182 -21.28 18.86 15.64
C VAL A 182 -22.02 17.94 16.62
N LEU A 183 -21.38 16.85 17.06
CA LEU A 183 -21.96 15.85 17.97
C LEU A 183 -21.53 15.99 19.44
N ALA A 184 -20.51 16.80 19.73
CA ALA A 184 -20.04 17.13 21.09
C ALA A 184 -20.73 18.40 21.61
#